data_AF-A0A2E7PBW6-F1
#
_entry.id   AF-A0A2E7PBW6-F1
#
_cell.length_a   1.000
_cell.length_b   1.000
_cell.length_c   1.000
_cell.angle_alpha   90.00
_cell.angle_beta   90.00
_cell.angle_gamma   90.00
#
_symmetry.space_group_name_H-M   'P 1'
#
loop_
_entity.id
_entity.type
_entity.pdbx_description
1 polymer ?
#
loop_
_entity_poly.entity_id
_entity_poly.type
_entity_poly.pdbx_seq_one_letter_code
_entity_poly.pdbx_strand_id
1 'polypeptide(L)'
;MATAIDPICKMDVDTDNPPGGQSDYQGTTYYFCAPGCKVAFDKEPDKYLSEDGGGDDHGHGHDHGPGGHSHGHHMPDSSPADTAAPSRPGFLARLFGRK
;
A
#
# COMPACT_ATOMS: atom_id res chain seq x y z
N MET A 1 22.28 17.59 4.60
CA MET A 1 21.18 16.74 4.13
C MET A 1 20.27 16.50 5.31
N ALA A 2 19.27 17.37 5.45
CA ALA A 2 18.18 17.12 6.37
C ALA A 2 17.18 16.19 5.65
N THR A 3 16.60 15.25 6.39
CA THR A 3 15.56 14.37 5.87
C THR A 3 14.25 14.61 6.61
N ALA A 4 13.15 14.49 5.90
CA ALA A 4 11.79 14.57 6.43
C ALA A 4 11.01 13.31 6.05
N ILE A 5 10.04 12.92 6.87
CA ILE A 5 9.20 11.74 6.62
C ILE A 5 8.01 12.14 5.75
N ASP A 6 7.83 11.47 4.62
CA ASP A 6 6.63 11.61 3.79
C ASP A 6 5.41 11.11 4.57
N PRO A 7 4.39 11.94 4.84
CA PRO A 7 3.24 11.55 5.65
C PRO A 7 2.38 10.46 4.99
N ILE A 8 2.47 10.28 3.66
CA ILE A 8 1.71 9.29 2.88
C ILE A 8 2.29 7.89 3.01
N CYS A 9 3.61 7.76 2.78
CA CYS A 9 4.27 6.46 2.62
C CYS A 9 5.34 6.17 3.67
N LYS A 10 5.59 7.12 4.58
CA LYS A 10 6.57 7.04 5.68
C LYS A 10 8.00 6.80 5.21
N MET A 11 8.34 7.20 3.98
CA MET A 11 9.71 7.17 3.48
C MET A 11 10.48 8.42 3.89
N ASP A 12 11.79 8.28 4.10
CA ASP A 12 12.71 9.41 4.21
C ASP A 12 12.84 10.16 2.89
N VAL A 13 12.69 11.48 2.95
CA VAL A 13 12.78 12.39 1.81
C VAL A 13 13.90 13.40 2.09
N ASP A 14 14.80 13.56 1.13
CA ASP A 14 15.81 14.61 1.17
C ASP A 14 15.13 15.99 1.02
N THR A 15 15.26 16.85 2.02
CA THR A 15 14.62 18.18 1.99
C THR A 15 15.36 19.16 1.09
N ASP A 16 16.64 18.94 0.79
CA ASP A 16 17.43 19.78 -0.11
C ASP A 16 17.01 19.57 -1.58
N ASN A 17 16.55 18.36 -1.93
CA ASN A 17 16.00 18.05 -3.26
C ASN A 17 14.89 16.97 -3.21
N PRO A 18 13.65 17.34 -2.82
CA PRO A 18 12.56 16.38 -2.68
C PRO A 18 12.03 15.93 -4.05
N PRO A 19 12.13 14.65 -4.43
CA PRO A 19 11.69 14.15 -5.74
C PRO A 19 10.19 14.32 -6.01
N GLY A 20 9.35 14.31 -4.96
CA GLY A 20 7.92 14.58 -5.06
C GLY A 20 7.52 16.04 -4.88
N GLY A 21 8.49 16.92 -4.58
CA GLY A 21 8.25 18.31 -4.21
C GLY A 21 7.82 18.49 -2.75
N GLN A 22 7.29 19.67 -2.47
CA GLN A 22 6.86 20.09 -1.13
C GLN A 22 5.47 20.72 -1.17
N SER A 23 4.76 20.72 -0.04
CA SER A 23 3.45 21.36 0.13
C SER A 23 3.36 22.02 1.49
N ASP A 24 2.80 23.23 1.54
CA ASP A 24 2.63 23.99 2.78
C ASP A 24 1.19 23.81 3.29
N TYR A 25 1.05 23.22 4.48
CA TYR A 25 -0.25 22.99 5.11
C TYR A 25 -0.21 23.37 6.59
N GLN A 26 -1.18 24.18 7.03
CA GLN A 26 -1.25 24.71 8.40
C GLN A 26 0.04 25.41 8.89
N GLY A 27 0.80 26.03 7.97
CA GLY A 27 2.08 26.69 8.29
C GLY A 27 3.26 25.73 8.46
N THR A 28 3.07 24.44 8.16
CA THR A 28 4.13 23.42 8.14
C THR A 28 4.42 23.01 6.70
N THR A 29 5.70 23.00 6.32
CA THR A 29 6.14 22.50 5.00
C THR A 29 6.36 20.99 5.07
N TYR A 30 5.65 20.24 4.24
CA TYR A 30 5.76 18.79 4.08
C TYR A 30 6.51 18.44 2.79
N TYR A 31 7.29 17.37 2.83
CA TYR A 31 8.13 16.91 1.72
C TYR A 31 7.69 15.51 1.27
N PHE A 32 7.74 15.24 -0.03
CA PHE A 32 7.19 14.01 -0.62
C PHE A 32 8.22 13.23 -1.43
N CYS A 33 8.15 11.90 -1.37
CA CYS A 33 9.05 11.02 -2.09
C CYS A 33 8.71 10.93 -3.59
N ALA A 34 7.46 11.25 -3.96
CA ALA A 34 6.99 11.20 -5.34
C ALA A 34 5.86 12.21 -5.59
N PRO A 35 5.66 12.66 -6.86
CA PRO A 35 4.58 13.57 -7.20
C PRO A 35 3.19 13.02 -6.85
N GLY A 36 3.03 11.70 -6.92
CA GLY A 36 1.80 11.02 -6.51
C GLY A 36 1.48 11.20 -5.03
N CYS A 37 2.48 11.16 -4.15
CA CYS A 37 2.30 11.39 -2.71
C CYS A 37 1.88 12.84 -2.44
N LYS A 38 2.55 13.81 -3.07
CA LYS A 38 2.15 15.22 -2.96
C LYS A 38 0.70 15.44 -3.41
N VAL A 39 0.31 14.91 -4.57
CA VAL A 39 -1.06 15.06 -5.09
C VAL A 39 -2.09 14.39 -4.19
N ALA A 40 -1.76 13.26 -3.55
CA ALA A 40 -2.64 12.62 -2.57
C ALA A 40 -2.79 13.48 -1.32
N PHE A 41 -1.67 14.00 -0.79
CA PHE A 41 -1.66 14.89 0.36
C PHE A 41 -2.46 16.17 0.12
N ASP A 42 -2.26 16.83 -1.03
CA ASP A 42 -2.96 18.08 -1.38
C ASP A 42 -4.50 17.90 -1.48
N LYS A 43 -4.98 16.68 -1.72
CA LYS A 43 -6.42 16.37 -1.81
C LYS A 43 -7.05 16.18 -0.43
N GLU A 44 -6.39 15.44 0.44
CA GLU A 44 -6.92 15.04 1.74
C GLU A 44 -5.84 15.09 2.84
N PRO A 45 -5.26 16.27 3.15
CA PRO A 45 -4.11 16.37 4.05
C PRO A 45 -4.43 15.92 5.47
N ASP A 46 -5.63 16.25 5.97
CA ASP A 46 -6.08 15.86 7.31
C ASP A 46 -6.11 14.34 7.51
N LYS A 47 -6.38 13.56 6.44
CA LYS A 47 -6.39 12.09 6.50
C LYS A 47 -5.02 11.54 6.87
N TYR A 48 -3.95 12.15 6.38
CA TYR A 48 -2.57 11.68 6.56
C TYR A 48 -1.89 12.31 7.77
N LEU A 49 -2.45 13.39 8.30
CA LEU A 49 -1.97 14.07 9.50
C LEU A 49 -2.70 13.63 10.78
N SER A 50 -3.88 13.02 10.65
CA SER A 50 -4.64 12.48 11.80
C SER A 50 -4.03 11.20 12.39
N GLU A 51 -2.96 10.67 11.80
CA GLU A 51 -2.25 9.49 12.30
C GLU A 51 -1.02 9.93 13.11
N ASP A 52 -1.29 10.54 14.27
CA ASP A 52 -0.34 10.66 15.37
C ASP A 52 0.11 9.24 15.78
N GLY A 53 1.22 8.76 15.20
CA GLY A 53 2.19 7.89 15.85
C GLY A 53 1.69 6.62 16.55
N GLY A 54 0.53 6.09 16.17
CA GLY A 54 0.04 4.81 16.67
C GLY A 54 0.82 3.69 16.01
N GLY A 55 2.03 3.45 16.51
CA GLY A 55 2.74 2.21 16.23
C GLY A 55 1.79 1.06 16.52
N ASP A 56 1.33 0.40 15.47
CA ASP A 56 0.93 -0.98 15.58
C ASP A 56 2.20 -1.77 15.89
N ASP A 57 2.51 -1.80 17.19
CA ASP A 57 3.11 -2.94 17.86
C ASP A 57 2.26 -4.16 17.48
N HIS A 58 2.50 -4.70 16.29
CA HIS A 58 2.42 -6.11 16.07
C HIS A 58 3.64 -6.73 16.74
N GLY A 59 3.69 -6.59 18.07
CA GLY A 59 4.42 -7.47 18.96
C GLY A 59 3.81 -8.87 18.85
N HIS A 60 3.99 -9.50 17.70
CA HIS A 60 3.90 -10.95 17.59
C HIS A 60 5.19 -11.51 18.18
N GLY A 61 5.28 -11.44 19.51
CA GLY A 61 6.18 -12.26 20.28
C GLY A 61 5.80 -13.72 20.04
N HIS A 62 6.43 -14.33 19.05
CA HIS A 62 6.47 -15.78 18.92
C HIS A 62 7.81 -16.20 19.48
N ASP A 63 7.79 -16.62 20.74
CA ASP A 63 8.87 -17.41 21.31
C ASP A 63 8.94 -18.71 20.49
N HIS A 64 10.01 -18.86 19.73
CA HIS A 64 10.43 -20.16 19.24
C HIS A 64 11.65 -20.56 20.07
N GLY A 65 11.40 -20.97 21.32
CA GLY A 65 12.37 -21.77 22.06
C GLY A 65 12.80 -23.01 21.26
N PRO A 66 14.02 -23.54 21.47
CA PRO A 66 14.54 -24.67 20.72
C PRO A 66 13.83 -25.96 21.11
N GLY A 67 12.66 -26.17 20.54
CA GLY A 67 11.84 -27.36 20.70
C GLY A 67 11.10 -27.62 19.40
N GLY A 68 11.78 -28.25 18.44
CA GLY A 68 11.16 -28.68 17.20
C GLY A 68 9.99 -29.62 17.49
N HIS A 69 8.77 -29.18 17.18
CA HIS A 69 7.60 -30.04 17.08
C HIS A 69 7.18 -30.04 15.62
N SER A 70 7.45 -31.17 14.98
CA SER A 70 7.03 -31.48 13.61
C SER A 70 5.51 -31.32 13.52
N HIS A 71 5.06 -30.35 12.73
CA HIS A 71 3.67 -30.29 12.30
C HIS A 71 3.39 -31.53 11.44
N GLY A 72 2.73 -32.51 12.06
CA GLY A 72 2.09 -33.59 11.34
C GLY A 72 1.17 -32.99 10.29
N HIS A 73 1.32 -33.46 9.05
CA HIS A 73 0.44 -33.10 7.96
C HIS A 73 -0.97 -33.62 8.29
N HIS A 74 -1.82 -32.73 8.80
CA HIS A 74 -3.24 -32.99 8.88
C HIS A 74 -3.82 -32.74 7.48
N MET A 75 -3.98 -33.83 6.72
CA MET A 75 -4.80 -33.81 5.50
C MET A 75 -6.28 -33.77 5.90
N PRO A 76 -7.08 -32.78 5.47
CA PRO A 76 -8.51 -32.97 5.34
C PRO A 76 -8.80 -33.70 4.01
N ASP A 77 -9.25 -34.94 4.13
CA ASP A 77 -9.98 -35.67 3.09
C ASP A 77 -11.38 -35.05 2.95
N SER A 78 -11.66 -34.42 1.81
CA SER A 78 -12.99 -34.33 1.20
C SER A 78 -12.91 -33.69 -0.20
N SER A 79 -13.10 -34.54 -1.20
CA SER A 79 -13.42 -34.27 -2.62
C SER A 79 -14.74 -33.45 -2.78
N PRO A 80 -15.30 -33.14 -3.99
CA PRO A 80 -14.83 -33.33 -5.38
C PRO A 80 -14.98 -32.08 -6.29
N ALA A 81 -14.46 -32.22 -7.52
CA ALA A 81 -14.94 -31.73 -8.82
C ALA A 81 -15.78 -30.43 -8.97
N ASP A 82 -15.42 -29.73 -10.06
CA ASP A 82 -16.23 -28.80 -10.86
C ASP A 82 -16.20 -27.32 -10.45
N THR A 83 -15.44 -26.50 -11.20
CA THR A 83 -16.04 -25.35 -11.90
C THR A 83 -15.12 -24.94 -13.04
N ALA A 84 -15.70 -25.03 -14.23
CA ALA A 84 -15.15 -24.66 -15.52
C ALA A 84 -14.54 -23.26 -15.58
N ALA A 85 -13.48 -23.16 -16.38
CA ALA A 85 -12.93 -21.90 -16.87
C ALA A 85 -13.94 -21.15 -17.75
N PRO A 86 -14.29 -19.89 -17.46
CA PRO A 86 -15.01 -19.08 -18.42
C PRO A 86 -14.03 -18.50 -19.46
N SER A 87 -14.17 -19.00 -20.68
CA SER A 87 -13.68 -18.39 -21.91
C SER A 87 -14.06 -16.91 -21.97
N ARG A 88 -13.08 -16.02 -22.15
CA ARG A 88 -13.32 -14.62 -22.53
C ARG A 88 -12.92 -14.43 -24.00
N PRO A 89 -13.86 -14.49 -24.95
CA PRO A 89 -13.59 -14.08 -26.31
C PRO A 89 -13.64 -12.54 -26.42
N GLY A 90 -12.59 -11.98 -27.02
CA GLY A 90 -12.71 -10.95 -28.05
C GLY A 90 -13.32 -9.60 -27.66
N PHE A 91 -12.44 -8.68 -27.25
CA PHE A 91 -12.68 -7.24 -27.19
C PHE A 91 -12.64 -6.63 -28.62
N LEU A 92 -13.59 -6.99 -29.50
CA LEU A 92 -13.63 -6.52 -30.90
C LEU A 92 -14.99 -5.91 -31.29
N ALA A 93 -14.96 -4.58 -31.45
CA ALA A 93 -15.66 -3.80 -32.47
C ALA A 93 -17.20 -3.71 -32.45
N ARG A 94 -17.73 -2.83 -31.58
CA ARG A 94 -19.03 -2.19 -31.77
C ARG A 94 -18.96 -1.13 -32.88
N LEU A 95 -19.33 -1.56 -34.08
CA LEU A 95 -20.12 -0.87 -35.12
C LEU A 95 -20.22 0.67 -35.05
N PHE A 96 -19.26 1.37 -35.67
CA PHE A 96 -19.44 2.73 -36.16
C PHE A 96 -20.11 2.68 -37.55
N GLY A 97 -21.42 2.81 -37.59
CA GLY A 97 -22.22 2.96 -38.82
C GLY A 97 -23.07 4.22 -38.74
N ARG A 98 -22.43 5.37 -38.93
CA ARG A 98 -23.08 6.67 -39.07
C ARG A 98 -23.20 6.98 -40.55
N LYS A 99 -24.37 7.51 -40.93
CA LYS A 99 -24.77 8.13 -42.21
C LYS A 99 -25.60 7.24 -43.13
#